data_AF-A0A2D3T2P5-F1
#
_entry.id   AF-A0A2D3T2P5-F1
#
_cell.length_a   1.000
_cell.length_b   1.000
_cell.length_c   1.000
_cell.angle_alpha   90.00
_cell.angle_beta   90.00
_cell.angle_gamma   90.00
#
_symmetry.space_group_name_H-M   'P 1'
#
loop_
_entity.id
_entity.type
_entity.pdbx_description
1 polymer ?
#
loop_
_entity_poly.entity_id
_entity_poly.type
_entity_poly.pdbx_seq_one_letter_code
_entity_poly.pdbx_strand_id
1 'polypeptide(L)'
;MANIIDWLGVETEYRAGLQSLRKMATEFGTSEGTIRRRAKQYGWVRDGSMVKRERVKAHFAGKPAPEVANQPQAVVKAIDAAAIEDIKDMGTGLENARLALEIANKALKRLAEEKQYLHLIVQDARNLKVLTETNRHNVEVIRRIRGLDDPATNDRIPLSEVDDVIIERYLHARTQ
;
A
#
# COMPACT_ATOMS: atom_id res chain seq x y z
N MET A 1 42.01 -8.54 -16.94
CA MET A 1 41.04 -9.66 -16.88
C MET A 1 39.66 -9.04 -17.10
N ALA A 2 38.89 -9.49 -18.10
CA ALA A 2 37.56 -8.94 -18.33
C ALA A 2 36.69 -9.24 -17.11
N ASN A 3 36.12 -8.21 -16.49
CA ASN A 3 35.26 -8.37 -15.32
C ASN A 3 33.97 -9.07 -15.80
N ILE A 4 33.85 -10.37 -15.52
CA ILE A 4 32.67 -11.14 -15.89
C ILE A 4 31.56 -10.68 -14.94
N ILE A 5 30.60 -9.92 -15.48
CA ILE A 5 29.43 -9.48 -14.72
C ILE A 5 28.56 -10.71 -14.44
N ASP A 6 28.26 -10.94 -13.16
CA ASP A 6 27.30 -11.97 -12.73
C ASP A 6 25.87 -11.55 -13.09
N TRP A 7 25.47 -11.87 -14.32
CA TRP A 7 24.14 -11.53 -14.82
C TRP A 7 23.00 -12.28 -14.12
N LEU A 8 23.28 -13.43 -13.54
CA LEU A 8 22.28 -14.22 -12.79
C LEU A 8 21.99 -13.56 -11.44
N GLY A 9 23.04 -13.09 -10.74
CA GLY A 9 22.92 -12.25 -9.55
C GLY A 9 22.23 -10.92 -9.84
N VAL A 10 22.58 -10.25 -10.94
CA VAL A 10 21.91 -9.01 -11.37
C VAL A 10 20.42 -9.24 -11.64
N GLU A 11 20.04 -10.31 -12.36
CA GLU A 11 18.64 -10.64 -12.63
C GLU A 11 17.86 -10.91 -11.35
N THR A 12 18.47 -11.68 -10.43
CA THR A 12 17.91 -11.99 -9.11
C THR A 12 17.58 -10.72 -8.33
N GLU A 13 18.57 -9.85 -8.13
CA GLU A 13 18.42 -8.62 -7.37
C GLU A 13 17.49 -7.62 -8.09
N TYR A 14 17.52 -7.61 -9.43
CA TYR A 14 16.62 -6.80 -10.24
C TYR A 14 15.17 -7.21 -10.02
N ARG A 15 14.86 -8.51 -10.12
CA ARG A 15 13.50 -9.05 -9.97
C ARG A 15 13.00 -8.91 -8.54
N ALA A 16 13.89 -9.09 -7.55
CA ALA A 16 13.60 -8.89 -6.14
C ALA A 16 13.13 -7.46 -5.84
N GLY A 17 13.70 -6.45 -6.52
CA GLY A 17 13.28 -5.05 -6.38
C GLY A 17 13.58 -4.42 -5.01
N LEU A 18 14.35 -5.10 -4.14
CA LEU A 18 14.68 -4.66 -2.79
C LEU A 18 15.78 -3.57 -2.76
N GLN A 19 16.68 -3.58 -3.74
CA GLN A 19 17.82 -2.65 -3.82
C GLN A 19 17.68 -1.66 -4.99
N SER A 20 18.26 -0.46 -4.85
CA SER A 20 18.29 0.51 -5.95
C SER A 20 19.22 0.05 -7.08
N LEU A 21 18.88 0.40 -8.33
CA LEU A 21 19.70 0.03 -9.48
C LEU A 21 21.14 0.56 -9.35
N ARG A 22 21.32 1.73 -8.72
CA ARG A 22 22.63 2.35 -8.48
C ARG A 22 23.49 1.49 -7.57
N LYS A 23 22.90 0.93 -6.52
CA LYS A 23 23.58 0.04 -5.60
C LYS A 23 23.95 -1.27 -6.28
N MET A 24 23.03 -1.86 -7.04
CA MET A 24 23.30 -3.05 -7.86
C MET A 24 24.39 -2.81 -8.90
N ALA A 25 24.40 -1.64 -9.54
CA ALA A 25 25.42 -1.28 -10.52
C ALA A 25 26.83 -1.27 -9.90
N THR A 26 26.97 -0.68 -8.71
CA THR A 26 28.23 -0.69 -7.95
C THR A 26 28.63 -2.11 -7.53
N GLU A 27 27.67 -2.90 -7.01
CA GLU A 27 27.91 -4.25 -6.47
C GLU A 27 28.34 -5.25 -7.56
N PHE A 28 27.67 -5.23 -8.71
CA PHE A 28 27.95 -6.15 -9.82
C PHE A 28 28.95 -5.59 -10.85
N GLY A 29 29.59 -4.45 -10.55
CA GLY A 29 30.58 -3.84 -11.43
C GLY A 29 30.03 -3.45 -12.82
N THR A 30 28.79 -2.97 -12.87
CA THR A 30 28.07 -2.57 -14.10
C THR A 30 27.49 -1.16 -13.98
N SER A 31 26.62 -0.75 -14.91
CA SER A 31 25.90 0.52 -14.87
C SER A 31 24.38 0.32 -14.84
N GLU A 32 23.65 1.25 -14.19
CA GLU A 32 22.18 1.21 -14.14
C GLU A 32 21.55 1.08 -15.53
N GLY A 33 22.08 1.83 -16.51
CA GLY A 33 21.62 1.80 -17.89
C GLY A 33 21.77 0.42 -18.53
N THR A 34 22.85 -0.30 -18.20
CA THR A 34 23.09 -1.66 -18.71
C THR A 34 22.11 -2.66 -18.08
N ILE A 35 21.84 -2.53 -16.77
CA ILE A 35 20.84 -3.35 -16.07
C ILE A 35 19.45 -3.12 -16.67
N ARG A 36 19.02 -1.86 -16.86
CA ARG A 36 17.71 -1.54 -17.47
C ARG A 36 17.59 -2.03 -18.90
N ARG A 37 18.63 -1.84 -19.71
CA ARG A 37 18.67 -2.32 -21.11
C ARG A 37 18.51 -3.84 -21.17
N ARG A 38 19.22 -4.55 -20.28
CA ARG A 38 19.13 -6.00 -20.19
C ARG A 38 17.76 -6.45 -19.70
N ALA A 39 17.23 -5.82 -18.65
CA ALA A 39 15.88 -6.08 -18.19
C ALA A 39 14.83 -5.94 -19.30
N LYS A 40 14.91 -4.88 -20.12
CA LYS A 40 14.03 -4.68 -21.27
C LYS A 40 14.23 -5.77 -22.35
N GLN A 41 15.47 -6.13 -22.63
CA GLN A 41 15.82 -7.15 -23.63
C GLN A 41 15.32 -8.55 -23.25
N TYR A 42 15.36 -8.89 -21.97
CA TYR A 42 15.03 -10.23 -21.46
C TYR A 42 13.70 -10.28 -20.69
N GLY A 43 12.90 -9.21 -20.74
CA GLY A 43 11.58 -9.16 -20.11
C GLY A 43 11.60 -9.31 -18.58
N TRP A 44 12.63 -8.81 -17.91
CA TRP A 44 12.70 -8.87 -16.45
C TRP A 44 11.67 -7.95 -15.80
N VAL A 45 10.92 -8.48 -14.85
CA VAL A 45 9.92 -7.73 -14.06
C VAL A 45 10.49 -7.50 -12.67
N ARG A 46 10.62 -6.22 -12.28
CA ARG A 46 11.15 -5.79 -10.97
C ARG A 46 9.99 -5.52 -10.03
N ASP A 47 9.69 -6.47 -9.14
CA ASP A 47 8.44 -6.36 -8.37
C ASP A 47 8.37 -7.15 -7.05
N GLY A 48 9.26 -6.85 -6.11
CA GLY A 48 9.10 -7.28 -4.72
C GLY A 48 7.95 -6.57 -4.00
N SER A 49 7.50 -5.41 -4.52
CA SER A 49 6.43 -4.61 -3.93
C SER A 49 5.06 -5.24 -4.06
N MET A 50 4.69 -5.79 -5.23
CA MET A 50 3.40 -6.46 -5.38
C MET A 50 3.37 -7.77 -4.60
N VAL A 51 4.43 -8.58 -4.64
CA VAL A 51 4.48 -9.85 -3.90
C VAL A 51 4.31 -9.63 -2.39
N LYS A 52 5.03 -8.65 -1.83
CA LYS A 52 4.86 -8.25 -0.42
C LYS A 52 3.42 -7.81 -0.13
N ARG A 53 2.87 -6.92 -0.96
CA ARG A 53 1.49 -6.43 -0.82
C ARG A 53 0.46 -7.55 -0.87
N GLU A 54 0.60 -8.49 -1.79
CA GLU A 54 -0.31 -9.62 -1.94
C GLU A 54 -0.20 -10.63 -0.79
N ARG A 55 1.01 -10.83 -0.22
CA ARG A 55 1.20 -11.62 1.01
C ARG A 55 0.48 -10.98 2.21
N VAL A 56 0.65 -9.67 2.40
CA VAL A 56 -0.02 -8.92 3.47
C VAL A 56 -1.55 -8.99 3.30
N LYS A 57 -2.07 -8.76 2.08
CA LYS A 57 -3.50 -8.89 1.79
C LYS A 57 -4.02 -10.31 2.05
N ALA A 58 -3.31 -11.34 1.58
CA ALA A 58 -3.70 -12.73 1.78
C ALA A 58 -3.83 -13.06 3.27
N HIS A 59 -2.86 -12.63 4.09
CA HIS A 59 -2.90 -12.82 5.55
C HIS A 59 -4.18 -12.23 6.17
N PHE A 60 -4.51 -10.98 5.89
CA PHE A 60 -5.70 -10.35 6.48
C PHE A 60 -7.03 -10.86 5.92
N ALA A 61 -7.02 -11.36 4.69
CA ALA A 61 -8.15 -12.06 4.07
C ALA A 61 -8.29 -13.52 4.51
N GLY A 62 -7.35 -14.06 5.31
CA GLY A 62 -7.34 -15.46 5.73
C GLY A 62 -7.04 -16.45 4.60
N LYS A 63 -6.40 -15.99 3.52
CA LYS A 63 -6.02 -16.78 2.35
C LYS A 63 -4.56 -17.22 2.45
N PRO A 64 -4.18 -18.35 1.83
CA PRO A 64 -2.79 -18.76 1.75
C PRO A 64 -1.95 -17.70 1.00
N ALA A 65 -0.71 -17.51 1.45
CA ALA A 65 0.22 -16.60 0.81
C ALA A 65 0.54 -17.05 -0.64
N PRO A 66 0.67 -16.11 -1.60
CA PRO A 66 1.03 -16.46 -2.96
C PRO A 66 2.42 -17.09 -3.03
N GLU A 67 2.53 -18.13 -3.86
CA GLU A 67 3.77 -18.85 -4.11
C GLU A 67 4.72 -17.98 -4.95
N VAL A 68 5.98 -17.93 -4.56
CA VAL A 68 6.99 -17.07 -5.20
C VAL A 68 7.93 -17.96 -6.00
N ALA A 69 7.50 -18.30 -7.21
CA ALA A 69 8.26 -19.17 -8.11
C ALA A 69 9.58 -18.52 -8.56
N ASN A 70 10.64 -19.33 -8.67
CA ASN A 70 11.95 -18.96 -9.23
C ASN A 70 12.66 -17.77 -8.52
N GLN A 71 12.54 -17.66 -7.20
CA GLN A 71 13.33 -16.69 -6.41
C GLN A 71 14.30 -17.38 -5.45
N PRO A 72 15.51 -16.81 -5.24
CA PRO A 72 16.44 -17.35 -4.24
C PRO A 72 15.90 -17.26 -2.83
N GLN A 73 16.23 -18.26 -2.00
CA GLN A 73 15.73 -18.40 -0.62
C GLN A 73 15.94 -17.15 0.24
N ALA A 74 17.05 -16.43 0.06
CA ALA A 74 17.36 -15.20 0.80
C ALA A 74 16.39 -14.06 0.47
N VAL A 75 15.99 -13.94 -0.81
CA VAL A 75 15.02 -12.95 -1.27
C VAL A 75 13.62 -13.26 -0.71
N VAL A 76 13.21 -14.52 -0.76
CA VAL A 76 11.93 -14.97 -0.17
C VAL A 76 11.86 -14.62 1.32
N LYS A 77 12.92 -14.93 2.08
CA LYS A 77 13.01 -14.59 3.51
C LYS A 77 12.93 -13.08 3.78
N ALA A 78 13.58 -12.25 2.96
CA ALA A 78 13.52 -10.81 3.12
C ALA A 78 12.13 -10.24 2.82
N ILE A 79 11.45 -10.75 1.79
CA ILE A 79 10.05 -10.39 1.46
C ILE A 79 9.11 -10.82 2.60
N ASP A 80 9.30 -12.02 3.16
CA ASP A 80 8.53 -12.50 4.30
C ASP A 80 8.74 -11.65 5.55
N ALA A 81 9.98 -11.32 5.91
CA ALA A 81 10.27 -10.48 7.06
C ALA A 81 9.60 -9.10 6.94
N ALA A 82 9.71 -8.46 5.78
CA ALA A 82 9.06 -7.17 5.53
C ALA A 82 7.52 -7.28 5.51
N ALA A 83 6.98 -8.38 4.99
CA ALA A 83 5.53 -8.63 5.03
C ALA A 83 5.03 -8.85 6.47
N ILE A 84 5.81 -9.51 7.32
CA ILE A 84 5.47 -9.73 8.74
C ILE A 84 5.41 -8.40 9.51
N GLU A 85 6.37 -7.50 9.28
CA GLU A 85 6.34 -6.15 9.87
C GLU A 85 5.11 -5.37 9.41
N ASP A 86 4.84 -5.33 8.10
CA ASP A 86 3.64 -4.68 7.55
C ASP A 86 2.35 -5.29 8.13
N ILE A 87 2.30 -6.62 8.31
CA ILE A 87 1.18 -7.34 8.96
C ILE A 87 1.02 -6.89 10.42
N LYS A 88 2.12 -6.75 11.17
CA LYS A 88 2.07 -6.32 12.56
C LYS A 88 1.55 -4.88 12.67
N ASP A 89 2.04 -3.99 11.84
CA ASP A 89 1.65 -2.58 11.84
C ASP A 89 0.18 -2.42 11.45
N MET A 90 -0.26 -3.11 10.39
CA MET A 90 -1.67 -3.14 10.00
C MET A 90 -2.55 -3.81 11.07
N GLY A 91 -2.05 -4.82 11.79
CA GLY A 91 -2.74 -5.44 12.91
C GLY A 91 -2.99 -4.44 14.05
N THR A 92 -1.98 -3.63 14.38
CA THR A 92 -2.09 -2.55 15.37
C THR A 92 -3.10 -1.49 14.91
N GLY A 93 -3.06 -1.10 13.62
CA GLY A 93 -4.05 -0.19 13.05
C GLY A 93 -5.49 -0.73 13.13
N LEU A 94 -5.68 -2.02 12.90
CA LEU A 94 -6.96 -2.70 13.03
C LEU A 94 -7.46 -2.69 14.49
N GLU A 95 -6.58 -2.95 15.46
CA GLU A 95 -6.90 -2.89 16.88
C GLU A 95 -7.31 -1.49 17.31
N ASN A 96 -6.54 -0.47 16.92
CA ASN A 96 -6.85 0.93 17.18
C ASN A 96 -8.22 1.33 16.62
N ALA A 97 -8.52 0.95 15.38
CA ALA A 97 -9.81 1.22 14.75
C ALA A 97 -10.97 0.55 15.50
N ARG A 98 -10.79 -0.68 16.01
CA ARG A 98 -11.80 -1.40 16.80
C ARG A 98 -12.04 -0.73 18.16
N LEU A 99 -10.98 -0.35 18.87
CA LEU A 99 -11.08 0.37 20.14
C LEU A 99 -11.82 1.70 19.94
N ALA A 100 -11.49 2.44 18.89
CA ALA A 100 -12.16 3.69 18.57
C ALA A 100 -13.65 3.49 18.21
N LEU A 101 -14.00 2.44 17.47
CA LEU A 101 -15.41 2.07 17.22
C LEU A 101 -16.16 1.72 18.51
N GLU A 102 -15.53 1.00 19.44
CA GLU A 102 -16.13 0.66 20.72
C GLU A 102 -16.41 1.91 21.56
N ILE A 103 -15.44 2.82 21.63
CA ILE A 103 -15.58 4.10 22.33
C ILE A 103 -16.72 4.91 21.72
N ALA A 104 -16.76 5.03 20.40
CA ALA A 104 -17.79 5.81 19.73
C ALA A 104 -19.18 5.18 19.86
N ASN A 105 -19.30 3.84 19.82
CA ASN A 105 -20.56 3.14 20.08
C ASN A 105 -21.06 3.42 21.51
N LYS A 106 -20.17 3.34 22.51
CA LYS A 106 -20.49 3.68 23.90
C LYS A 106 -20.95 5.14 24.05
N ALA A 107 -20.29 6.09 23.37
CA ALA A 107 -20.68 7.50 23.39
C ALA A 107 -22.07 7.71 22.76
N LEU A 108 -22.33 7.09 21.59
CA LEU A 108 -23.63 7.18 20.92
C LEU A 108 -24.77 6.58 21.76
N LYS A 109 -24.54 5.46 22.44
CA LYS A 109 -25.53 4.85 23.35
C LYS A 109 -25.90 5.78 24.50
N ARG A 110 -24.91 6.41 25.14
CA ARG A 110 -25.16 7.39 26.21
C ARG A 110 -26.01 8.56 25.72
N LEU A 111 -25.68 9.12 24.56
CA LEU A 111 -26.46 10.20 23.94
C LEU A 111 -27.91 9.76 23.61
N ALA A 112 -28.12 8.51 23.22
CA ALA A 112 -29.45 7.98 22.94
C ALA A 112 -30.30 7.73 24.21
N GLU A 113 -29.64 7.41 25.33
CA GLU A 113 -30.28 7.17 26.64
C GLU A 113 -30.65 8.48 27.35
N GLU A 114 -29.88 9.55 27.16
CA GLU A 114 -30.18 10.90 27.64
C GLU A 114 -31.39 11.48 26.89
N LYS A 115 -32.61 11.19 27.37
CA LYS A 115 -33.90 11.66 26.82
C LYS A 115 -34.13 13.18 26.87
N GLN A 116 -33.09 14.00 27.02
CA GLN A 116 -33.20 15.46 27.08
C GLN A 116 -32.92 16.07 25.70
N TYR A 117 -33.76 15.71 24.72
CA TYR A 117 -33.70 16.13 23.31
C TYR A 117 -33.84 17.66 23.07
N LEU A 118 -33.90 18.50 24.10
CA LEU A 118 -34.33 19.90 24.00
C LEU A 118 -33.26 20.95 24.30
N HIS A 119 -32.02 20.56 24.63
CA HIS A 119 -30.92 21.52 24.84
C HIS A 119 -29.77 21.31 23.85
N LEU A 120 -30.09 21.19 22.56
CA LEU A 120 -29.09 21.11 21.49
C LEU A 120 -28.32 22.43 21.37
N ILE A 121 -27.25 22.54 22.14
CA ILE A 121 -26.20 23.53 21.90
C ILE A 121 -25.33 22.99 20.75
N VAL A 122 -24.78 23.89 19.92
CA VAL A 122 -23.87 23.61 18.80
C VAL A 122 -22.77 22.58 19.12
N GLN A 123 -22.38 22.42 20.40
CA GLN A 123 -21.42 21.42 20.85
C GLN A 123 -21.89 19.97 20.64
N ASP A 124 -23.16 19.64 20.86
CA ASP A 124 -23.66 18.25 20.71
C ASP A 124 -23.70 17.83 19.24
N ALA A 125 -24.08 18.75 18.35
CA ALA A 125 -24.04 18.54 16.91
C ALA A 125 -22.60 18.34 16.40
N ARG A 126 -21.62 19.09 16.95
CA ARG A 126 -20.19 18.91 16.63
C ARG A 126 -19.67 17.57 17.16
N ASN A 127 -20.00 17.21 18.39
CA ASN A 127 -19.58 15.94 19.00
C ASN A 127 -20.15 14.76 18.20
N LEU A 128 -21.44 14.81 17.84
CA LEU A 128 -22.08 13.78 17.02
C LEU A 128 -21.41 13.67 15.64
N LYS A 129 -21.15 14.81 14.97
CA LYS A 129 -20.44 14.82 13.68
C LYS A 129 -19.08 14.14 13.79
N VAL A 130 -18.25 14.53 14.76
CA VAL A 130 -16.93 13.95 14.98
C VAL A 130 -17.04 12.44 15.21
N LEU A 131 -17.96 11.97 16.05
CA LEU A 131 -18.18 10.54 16.30
C LEU A 131 -18.56 9.79 15.03
N THR A 132 -19.43 10.35 14.19
CA THR A 132 -19.84 9.72 12.92
C THR A 132 -18.69 9.67 11.89
N GLU A 133 -17.88 10.73 11.80
CA GLU A 133 -16.71 10.77 10.91
C GLU A 133 -15.62 9.80 11.37
N THR A 134 -15.34 9.74 12.68
CA THR A 134 -14.42 8.76 13.28
C THR A 134 -14.90 7.33 13.04
N ASN A 135 -16.18 7.05 13.24
CA ASN A 135 -16.76 5.73 12.95
C ASN A 135 -16.59 5.33 11.49
N ARG A 136 -16.92 6.23 10.55
CA ARG A 136 -16.73 5.99 9.11
C ARG A 136 -15.28 5.65 8.81
N HIS A 137 -14.34 6.47 9.28
CA HIS A 137 -12.92 6.26 9.04
C HIS A 137 -12.42 4.92 9.58
N ASN A 138 -12.81 4.55 10.81
CA ASN A 138 -12.41 3.28 11.41
C ASN A 138 -12.94 2.08 10.62
N VAL A 139 -14.18 2.14 10.13
CA VAL A 139 -14.76 1.09 9.29
C VAL A 139 -14.00 0.99 7.95
N GLU A 140 -13.68 2.10 7.32
CA GLU A 140 -12.87 2.12 6.08
C GLU A 140 -11.48 1.52 6.29
N VAL A 141 -10.80 1.86 7.39
CA VAL A 141 -9.49 1.29 7.74
C VAL A 141 -9.58 -0.23 7.90
N ILE A 142 -10.59 -0.71 8.64
CA ILE A 142 -10.82 -2.15 8.84
C ILE A 142 -11.07 -2.86 7.49
N ARG A 143 -11.93 -2.28 6.64
CA ARG A 143 -12.27 -2.86 5.33
C ARG A 143 -11.04 -2.94 4.42
N ARG A 144 -10.25 -1.87 4.35
CA ARG A 144 -9.03 -1.81 3.55
C ARG A 144 -7.99 -2.83 4.02
N ILE A 145 -7.75 -2.90 5.33
CA ILE A 145 -6.81 -3.86 5.91
C ILE A 145 -7.24 -5.30 5.61
N ARG A 146 -8.54 -5.59 5.69
CA ARG A 146 -9.12 -6.92 5.45
C ARG A 146 -9.30 -7.27 3.96
N GLY A 147 -8.98 -6.36 3.04
CA GLY A 147 -9.19 -6.57 1.62
C GLY A 147 -10.68 -6.72 1.24
N LEU A 148 -11.57 -6.05 1.98
CA LEU A 148 -13.02 -6.03 1.73
C LEU A 148 -13.45 -4.89 0.80
N ASP A 149 -12.51 -4.09 0.33
CA ASP A 149 -12.76 -3.05 -0.67
C ASP A 149 -12.69 -3.66 -2.07
N ASP A 150 -13.68 -3.37 -2.91
CA ASP A 150 -13.67 -3.82 -4.29
C ASP A 150 -12.46 -3.22 -5.02
N PRO A 151 -11.68 -4.03 -5.77
CA PRO A 151 -10.52 -3.53 -6.50
C PRO A 151 -10.90 -2.46 -7.55
N ALA A 152 -12.16 -2.42 -8.00
CA ALA A 152 -12.67 -1.43 -8.93
C ALA A 152 -12.82 -0.01 -8.34
N THR A 153 -12.81 0.12 -7.00
CA THR A 153 -13.01 1.42 -6.32
C THR A 153 -11.69 2.19 -6.10
N ASN A 154 -10.54 1.58 -6.35
CA ASN A 154 -9.23 2.17 -6.05
C ASN A 154 -8.61 2.94 -7.24
N ASP A 155 -9.22 2.85 -8.44
CA ASP A 155 -8.85 3.63 -9.63
C ASP A 155 -9.96 4.63 -9.95
N ARG A 156 -9.95 5.76 -9.22
CA ARG A 156 -10.47 7.09 -9.59
C ARG A 156 -10.73 7.86 -8.31
N ILE A 157 -9.71 8.53 -7.80
CA ILE A 157 -9.97 9.93 -7.43
C ILE A 157 -10.12 10.59 -8.80
N PRO A 158 -11.32 11.04 -9.22
CA PRO A 158 -11.43 11.82 -10.45
C PRO A 158 -10.43 12.97 -10.34
N LEU A 159 -9.55 13.11 -11.33
CA LEU A 159 -8.71 14.30 -11.44
C LEU A 159 -9.64 15.51 -11.34
N SER A 160 -9.24 16.52 -10.58
CA SER A 160 -10.03 17.74 -10.57
C SER A 160 -10.03 18.33 -11.99
N GLU A 161 -11.07 19.06 -12.38
CA GLU A 161 -11.10 19.74 -13.69
C GLU A 161 -9.85 20.59 -13.94
N VAL A 162 -9.22 21.07 -12.86
CA VAL A 162 -7.97 21.82 -12.88
C VAL A 162 -6.77 20.94 -13.28
N ASP A 163 -6.71 19.71 -12.78
CA ASP A 163 -5.61 18.77 -13.07
C ASP A 163 -5.67 18.28 -14.53
N ASP A 164 -6.86 18.04 -15.07
CA ASP A 164 -7.05 17.65 -16.47
C ASP A 164 -6.57 18.74 -17.44
N VAL A 165 -6.89 20.01 -17.15
CA VAL A 165 -6.44 21.16 -17.96
C VAL A 165 -4.91 21.34 -17.90
N ILE A 166 -4.29 21.08 -16.75
CA ILE A 166 -2.82 21.16 -16.60
C ILE A 166 -2.15 20.05 -17.43
N ILE A 167 -2.70 18.84 -17.42
CA ILE A 167 -2.17 17.71 -18.19
C ILE A 167 -2.33 17.96 -19.69
N GLU A 168 -3.48 18.44 -20.15
CA GLU A 168 -3.69 18.77 -21.57
C GLU A 168 -2.72 19.84 -22.08
N ARG A 169 -2.45 20.88 -21.28
CA ARG A 169 -1.45 21.90 -21.59
C ARG A 169 -0.04 21.32 -21.65
N TYR A 170 0.29 20.42 -20.72
CA TYR A 170 1.61 19.78 -20.68
C TYR A 170 1.84 18.83 -21.86
N LEU A 171 0.78 18.15 -22.32
CA LEU A 171 0.83 17.29 -23.50
C LEU A 171 0.93 18.11 -24.79
N HIS A 172 0.17 19.20 -24.92
CA HIS A 172 0.25 20.10 -26.08
C HIS A 172 1.62 20.74 -26.23
N ALA A 173 2.25 21.17 -25.13
CA ALA A 173 3.59 21.77 -25.13
C ALA A 173 4.72 20.79 -25.50
N ARG A 174 4.42 19.48 -25.57
CA ARG A 174 5.40 18.43 -25.93
C ARG A 174 5.28 17.95 -27.37
N THR A 175 4.20 18.34 -28.05
CA THR A 175 3.90 18.01 -29.45
C THR A 175 4.12 19.19 -30.41
N GLN A 176 4.67 20.31 -29.92
CA GLN A 176 5.23 21.41 -30.71
C GLN A 176 6.74 21.49 -30.45
#